data_AF-A0A933ZYZ5-F1
#
_entry.id   AF-A0A933ZYZ5-F1
#
_cell.length_a   1.000
_cell.length_b   1.000
_cell.length_c   1.000
_cell.angle_alpha   90.00
_cell.angle_beta   90.00
_cell.angle_gamma   90.00
#
_symmetry.space_group_name_H-M   'P 1'
#
loop_
_entity.id
_entity.type
_entity.pdbx_description
1 polymer ?
#
loop_
_entity_poly.entity_id
_entity_poly.type
_entity_poly.pdbx_seq_one_letter_code
_entity_poly.pdbx_strand_id
1 'polypeptide(L)'
;MKWVGRFAVGAGFAGVSLSSGNNAFGAHGEQQSKAPDLPWPYKKLDPAAVAEAAYLGYQKGACSYGVFEAIVGPLRKEIGFPYTTMPSAMMVVGQGGMADTASLCGALNGAASAMFLVTGGMDRKLRERSYSVIQDVFHWYEQTALPDYQPKNPKFEIARSISGSSLCHVSIAKWCKAAERKSFSKERSERCAWLTAAVARRTAEALNAHADGGFKKAHPLPVSAQKCRGCHDKDSELENMRSVTDCAGCHFAPSAKKEHPDL
;
A
#
# COMPACT_ATOMS: atom_id res chain seq x y z
N MET A 1 -14.33 -64.16 -70.85
CA MET A 1 -15.57 -63.82 -71.60
C MET A 1 -16.11 -62.52 -71.02
N LYS A 2 -16.29 -61.48 -71.86
CA LYS A 2 -17.26 -60.34 -71.82
C LYS A 2 -18.10 -60.15 -70.54
N TRP A 3 -18.47 -58.98 -70.02
CA TRP A 3 -18.40 -57.54 -70.38
C TRP A 3 -19.24 -56.79 -69.29
N VAL A 4 -18.83 -55.59 -68.87
CA VAL A 4 -19.62 -54.37 -68.49
C VAL A 4 -20.93 -54.52 -67.70
N GLY A 5 -21.06 -53.96 -66.49
CA GLY A 5 -21.62 -52.61 -66.20
C GLY A 5 -23.14 -52.70 -65.89
N ARG A 6 -23.86 -51.82 -65.20
CA ARG A 6 -23.67 -50.59 -64.39
C ARG A 6 -25.11 -50.20 -63.94
N PHE A 7 -25.29 -49.61 -62.74
CA PHE A 7 -26.50 -48.91 -62.21
C PHE A 7 -27.76 -49.76 -61.84
N ALA A 8 -28.63 -49.45 -60.86
CA ALA A 8 -28.93 -48.21 -60.12
C ALA A 8 -29.57 -48.47 -58.71
N VAL A 9 -29.26 -47.53 -57.81
CA VAL A 9 -29.90 -46.92 -56.60
C VAL A 9 -31.28 -47.37 -56.06
N GLY A 10 -31.32 -47.53 -54.72
CA GLY A 10 -32.40 -47.09 -53.79
C GLY A 10 -33.11 -48.22 -53.05
N ALA A 11 -33.40 -48.21 -51.74
CA ALA A 11 -33.14 -47.32 -50.61
C ALA A 11 -33.29 -48.19 -49.33
N GLY A 12 -32.44 -48.03 -48.31
CA GLY A 12 -32.47 -48.87 -47.12
C GLY A 12 -31.72 -48.24 -45.94
N PHE A 13 -32.30 -48.39 -44.76
CA PHE A 13 -32.12 -47.64 -43.53
C PHE A 13 -30.77 -47.79 -42.79
N ALA A 14 -30.51 -46.75 -41.98
CA ALA A 14 -29.81 -46.74 -40.69
C ALA A 14 -28.29 -46.96 -40.65
N GLY A 15 -27.57 -45.91 -40.24
CA GLY A 15 -26.30 -46.06 -39.52
C GLY A 15 -25.20 -45.07 -39.90
N VAL A 16 -24.90 -44.18 -38.95
CA VAL A 16 -23.55 -43.69 -38.59
C VAL A 16 -22.89 -42.57 -39.42
N SER A 17 -22.35 -41.63 -38.63
CA SER A 17 -21.28 -40.65 -38.91
C SER A 17 -21.60 -39.44 -39.78
N LEU A 18 -22.04 -38.38 -39.11
CA LEU A 18 -21.63 -37.02 -39.47
C LEU A 18 -20.28 -36.72 -38.80
N SER A 19 -19.27 -36.59 -39.63
CA SER A 19 -17.95 -36.10 -39.31
C SER A 19 -17.92 -34.56 -39.31
N SER A 20 -17.07 -34.03 -38.42
CA SER A 20 -16.34 -32.77 -38.53
C SER A 20 -17.04 -31.47 -38.14
N GLY A 21 -16.61 -30.91 -37.00
CA GLY A 21 -16.81 -29.51 -36.65
C GLY A 21 -16.26 -29.17 -35.27
N ASN A 22 -14.97 -28.83 -35.22
CA ASN A 22 -14.28 -28.30 -34.04
C ASN A 22 -15.12 -27.23 -33.31
N ASN A 23 -15.42 -27.49 -32.05
CA ASN A 23 -15.23 -26.51 -30.99
C ASN A 23 -14.83 -27.27 -29.75
N ALA A 24 -13.52 -27.38 -29.55
CA ALA A 24 -12.96 -27.61 -28.25
C ALA A 24 -13.46 -26.47 -27.35
N PHE A 25 -14.58 -26.70 -26.66
CA PHE A 25 -14.80 -26.12 -25.35
C PHE A 25 -13.73 -26.74 -24.45
N GLY A 26 -12.53 -26.18 -24.58
CA GLY A 26 -11.40 -26.47 -23.74
C GLY A 26 -11.87 -26.36 -22.31
N ALA A 27 -11.51 -27.39 -21.55
CA ALA A 27 -11.72 -27.55 -20.13
C ALA A 27 -11.85 -26.20 -19.43
N HIS A 28 -12.98 -26.02 -18.74
CA HIS A 28 -13.02 -25.15 -17.58
C HIS A 28 -11.92 -25.65 -16.64
N GLY A 29 -10.71 -25.12 -16.82
CA GLY A 29 -9.62 -25.30 -15.89
C GLY A 29 -10.13 -24.88 -14.53
N GLU A 30 -9.88 -25.71 -13.53
CA GLU A 30 -10.25 -25.44 -12.14
C GLU A 30 -9.98 -23.98 -11.83
N GLN A 31 -11.08 -23.28 -11.54
CA GLN A 31 -11.08 -21.91 -11.09
C GLN A 31 -10.20 -21.88 -9.83
N GLN A 32 -9.00 -21.34 -9.97
CA GLN A 32 -8.03 -21.19 -8.87
C GLN A 32 -8.66 -20.24 -7.84
N SER A 33 -9.47 -20.78 -6.93
CA SER A 33 -10.43 -20.04 -6.10
C SER A 33 -9.82 -19.45 -4.83
N LYS A 34 -8.55 -19.75 -4.55
CA LYS A 34 -7.81 -19.26 -3.40
C LYS A 34 -6.57 -18.51 -3.86
N ALA A 35 -6.41 -17.26 -3.40
CA ALA A 35 -5.17 -16.52 -3.58
C ALA A 35 -4.01 -17.28 -2.91
N PRO A 36 -2.79 -17.27 -3.52
CA PRO A 36 -1.63 -17.93 -2.94
C PRO A 36 -1.20 -17.21 -1.66
N ASP A 37 -0.44 -17.91 -0.83
CA ASP A 37 0.17 -17.32 0.35
C ASP A 37 1.15 -16.20 -0.06
N LEU A 38 1.31 -15.22 0.83
CA LEU A 38 2.27 -14.13 0.67
C LEU A 38 3.71 -14.64 0.84
N PRO A 39 4.71 -14.02 0.20
CA PRO A 39 4.62 -12.81 -0.63
C PRO A 39 4.17 -13.09 -2.07
N TRP A 40 3.48 -12.11 -2.66
CA TRP A 40 3.08 -12.17 -4.06
C TRP A 40 4.17 -11.67 -5.02
N PRO A 41 4.18 -12.12 -6.30
CA PRO A 41 5.18 -11.71 -7.27
C PRO A 41 5.19 -10.19 -7.47
N TYR A 42 6.36 -9.60 -7.62
CA TYR A 42 6.51 -8.15 -7.77
C TYR A 42 7.26 -7.79 -9.04
N LYS A 43 6.76 -6.78 -9.76
CA LYS A 43 7.44 -6.13 -10.87
C LYS A 43 7.74 -4.70 -10.45
N LYS A 44 8.98 -4.26 -10.67
CA LYS A 44 9.42 -2.91 -10.30
C LYS A 44 8.48 -1.85 -10.86
N LEU A 45 8.19 -0.86 -10.03
CA LEU A 45 7.31 0.25 -10.35
C LEU A 45 8.14 1.49 -10.66
N ASP A 46 7.65 2.34 -11.56
CA ASP A 46 8.20 3.70 -11.71
C ASP A 46 7.68 4.58 -10.56
N PRO A 47 8.53 5.06 -9.64
CA PRO A 47 8.09 5.88 -8.51
C PRO A 47 7.38 7.17 -8.94
N ALA A 48 7.78 7.78 -10.06
CA ALA A 48 7.14 9.01 -10.54
C ALA A 48 5.72 8.75 -11.05
N ALA A 49 5.54 7.68 -11.83
CA ALA A 49 4.21 7.25 -12.28
C ALA A 49 3.31 6.84 -11.09
N VAL A 50 3.87 6.16 -10.09
CA VAL A 50 3.15 5.82 -8.85
C VAL A 50 2.71 7.07 -8.09
N ALA A 51 3.58 8.07 -7.98
CA ALA A 51 3.26 9.34 -7.31
C ALA A 51 2.07 10.05 -7.98
N GLU A 52 2.11 10.18 -9.31
CA GLU A 52 1.03 10.81 -10.09
C GLU A 52 -0.27 10.00 -9.96
N ALA A 53 -0.21 8.67 -10.09
CA ALA A 53 -1.38 7.81 -9.93
C ALA A 53 -2.00 7.93 -8.53
N ALA A 54 -1.18 8.07 -7.49
CA ALA A 54 -1.64 8.23 -6.11
C ALA A 54 -2.26 9.61 -5.85
N TYR A 55 -1.70 10.68 -6.44
CA TYR A 55 -2.29 12.03 -6.43
C TYR A 55 -3.71 12.00 -7.01
N LEU A 56 -3.88 11.37 -8.19
CA LEU A 56 -5.19 11.21 -8.83
C LEU A 56 -6.10 10.25 -8.05
N GLY A 57 -5.53 9.20 -7.47
CA GLY A 57 -6.25 8.21 -6.66
C GLY A 57 -6.84 8.82 -5.39
N TYR A 58 -6.20 9.82 -4.78
CA TYR A 58 -6.74 10.55 -3.65
C TYR A 58 -8.13 11.14 -3.94
N GLN A 59 -8.35 11.65 -5.16
CA GLN A 59 -9.63 12.24 -5.54
C GLN A 59 -10.74 11.19 -5.71
N LYS A 60 -10.37 9.92 -5.90
CA LYS A 60 -11.32 8.80 -6.08
C LYS A 60 -11.72 8.13 -4.77
N GLY A 61 -10.79 7.99 -3.84
CA GLY A 61 -11.00 7.20 -2.61
C GLY A 61 -10.20 7.65 -1.39
N ALA A 62 -9.73 8.89 -1.39
CA ALA A 62 -8.86 9.47 -0.37
C ALA A 62 -7.48 8.78 -0.27
N CYS A 63 -6.73 9.12 0.78
CA CYS A 63 -5.30 8.85 0.88
C CYS A 63 -4.93 7.36 0.95
N SER A 64 -5.71 6.54 1.65
CA SER A 64 -5.46 5.10 1.77
C SER A 64 -5.69 4.35 0.46
N TYR A 65 -6.84 4.57 -0.19
CA TYR A 65 -7.10 4.07 -1.53
C TYR A 65 -6.06 4.57 -2.54
N GLY A 66 -5.74 5.87 -2.51
CA GLY A 66 -4.83 6.47 -3.49
C GLY A 66 -3.46 5.81 -3.49
N VAL A 67 -2.84 5.62 -2.32
CA VAL A 67 -1.56 4.91 -2.24
C VAL A 67 -1.70 3.44 -2.65
N PHE A 68 -2.69 2.73 -2.11
CA PHE A 68 -2.84 1.30 -2.36
C PHE A 68 -3.07 1.00 -3.84
N GLU A 69 -4.00 1.70 -4.48
CA GLU A 69 -4.32 1.50 -5.90
C GLU A 69 -3.17 1.93 -6.82
N ALA A 70 -2.40 2.97 -6.46
CA ALA A 70 -1.25 3.37 -7.25
C ALA A 70 -0.13 2.31 -7.29
N ILE A 71 -0.05 1.44 -6.27
CA ILE A 71 0.90 0.33 -6.21
C ILE A 71 0.28 -0.95 -6.79
N VAL A 72 -0.92 -1.31 -6.33
CA VAL A 72 -1.58 -2.57 -6.71
C VAL A 72 -2.14 -2.52 -8.13
N GLY A 73 -2.61 -1.38 -8.61
CA GLY A 73 -3.18 -1.22 -9.96
C GLY A 73 -2.21 -1.62 -11.07
N PRO A 74 -0.97 -1.09 -11.12
CA PRO A 74 0.03 -1.53 -12.08
C PRO A 74 0.39 -3.01 -11.94
N LEU A 75 0.55 -3.53 -10.71
CA LEU A 75 0.84 -4.96 -10.48
C LEU A 75 -0.30 -5.85 -10.96
N ARG A 76 -1.55 -5.43 -10.75
CA ARG A 76 -2.76 -6.09 -11.28
C ARG A 76 -2.76 -6.14 -12.80
N LYS A 77 -2.35 -5.07 -13.48
CA LYS A 77 -2.28 -5.02 -14.94
C LYS A 77 -1.15 -5.90 -15.49
N GLU A 78 0.03 -5.85 -14.87
CA GLU A 78 1.25 -6.46 -15.40
C GLU A 78 1.42 -7.93 -15.01
N ILE A 79 0.91 -8.34 -13.84
CA ILE A 79 1.06 -9.69 -13.29
C ILE A 79 -0.26 -10.45 -13.32
N GLY A 80 -1.39 -9.77 -13.14
CA GLY A 80 -2.71 -10.41 -13.09
C GLY A 80 -2.99 -11.06 -11.74
N PHE A 81 -3.35 -12.33 -11.73
CA PHE A 81 -3.56 -13.08 -10.50
C PHE A 81 -2.24 -13.16 -9.69
N PRO A 82 -2.24 -12.91 -8.37
CA PRO A 82 -3.42 -12.76 -7.49
C PRO A 82 -3.90 -11.32 -7.24
N TYR A 83 -3.25 -10.30 -7.79
CA TYR A 83 -3.68 -8.91 -7.59
C TYR A 83 -5.08 -8.60 -8.15
N THR A 84 -5.58 -9.41 -9.09
CA THR A 84 -6.96 -9.34 -9.61
C THR A 84 -8.01 -9.69 -8.56
N THR A 85 -7.65 -10.38 -7.48
CA THR A 85 -8.59 -10.71 -6.39
C THR A 85 -8.67 -9.63 -5.32
N MET A 86 -7.86 -8.56 -5.40
CA MET A 86 -7.80 -7.51 -4.38
C MET A 86 -8.67 -6.31 -4.74
N PRO A 87 -9.82 -6.09 -4.07
CA PRO A 87 -10.67 -4.93 -4.30
C PRO A 87 -10.10 -3.71 -3.58
N SER A 88 -9.43 -2.81 -4.31
CA SER A 88 -8.86 -1.59 -3.74
C SER A 88 -9.89 -0.68 -3.06
N ALA A 89 -11.18 -0.79 -3.44
CA ALA A 89 -12.27 -0.05 -2.81
C ALA A 89 -12.35 -0.25 -1.28
N MET A 90 -11.92 -1.41 -0.76
CA MET A 90 -11.83 -1.64 0.70
C MET A 90 -10.96 -0.57 1.38
N MET A 91 -9.92 -0.08 0.71
CA MET A 91 -8.97 0.87 1.29
C MET A 91 -9.53 2.29 1.43
N VAL A 92 -10.73 2.59 0.92
CA VAL A 92 -11.44 3.85 1.19
C VAL A 92 -11.69 4.03 2.69
N VAL A 93 -11.85 2.94 3.45
CA VAL A 93 -12.02 2.97 4.91
C VAL A 93 -10.88 3.71 5.62
N GLY A 94 -9.68 3.77 5.03
CA GLY A 94 -8.56 4.51 5.62
C GLY A 94 -8.67 6.04 5.53
N GLN A 95 -9.71 6.58 4.90
CA GLN A 95 -9.98 8.02 4.88
C GLN A 95 -10.01 8.61 6.28
N GLY A 96 -9.44 9.81 6.42
CA GLY A 96 -9.49 10.59 7.66
C GLY A 96 -8.81 9.91 8.84
N GLY A 97 -7.94 8.93 8.59
CA GLY A 97 -7.27 8.16 9.62
C GLY A 97 -8.15 7.04 10.19
N MET A 98 -8.67 6.19 9.29
CA MET A 98 -9.63 5.11 9.57
C MET A 98 -11.02 5.62 9.93
N ALA A 99 -11.91 5.68 8.95
CA ALA A 99 -13.30 6.15 9.07
C ALA A 99 -13.41 7.49 9.82
N ASP A 100 -12.56 8.45 9.45
CA ASP A 100 -12.52 9.80 10.03
C ASP A 100 -12.24 9.88 11.55
N THR A 101 -11.73 8.79 12.17
CA THR A 101 -11.32 8.78 13.59
C THR A 101 -10.01 9.52 13.87
N ALA A 102 -9.33 10.00 12.83
CA ALA A 102 -8.06 10.71 12.89
C ALA A 102 -6.88 9.92 13.51
N SER A 103 -6.96 8.59 13.46
CA SER A 103 -5.90 7.65 13.88
C SER A 103 -4.78 7.56 12.83
N LEU A 104 -4.23 6.37 12.53
CA LEU A 104 -3.14 6.17 11.56
C LEU A 104 -3.42 6.90 10.23
N CYS A 105 -2.45 7.65 9.71
CA CYS A 105 -2.57 8.31 8.42
C CYS A 105 -2.99 7.33 7.32
N GLY A 106 -4.06 7.63 6.59
CA GLY A 106 -4.57 6.76 5.53
C GLY A 106 -3.52 6.42 4.47
N ALA A 107 -2.68 7.39 4.06
CA ALA A 107 -1.61 7.12 3.09
C ALA A 107 -0.62 6.05 3.59
N LEU A 108 -0.27 6.08 4.87
CA LEU A 108 0.59 5.07 5.50
C LEU A 108 -0.11 3.71 5.64
N ASN A 109 -1.41 3.69 5.91
CA ASN A 109 -2.22 2.47 5.90
C ASN A 109 -2.21 1.82 4.51
N GLY A 110 -2.52 2.59 3.47
CA GLY A 110 -2.46 2.14 2.07
C GLY A 110 -1.09 1.61 1.67
N ALA A 111 -0.03 2.32 2.03
CA ALA A 111 1.36 1.90 1.82
C ALA A 111 1.65 0.55 2.51
N ALA A 112 1.42 0.46 3.81
CA ALA A 112 1.71 -0.74 4.59
C ALA A 112 0.96 -1.97 4.07
N SER A 113 -0.32 -1.82 3.72
CA SER A 113 -1.11 -2.91 3.15
C SER A 113 -0.57 -3.38 1.80
N ALA A 114 -0.22 -2.46 0.89
CA ALA A 114 0.34 -2.82 -0.41
C ALA A 114 1.73 -3.45 -0.28
N MET A 115 2.57 -2.93 0.62
CA MET A 115 3.88 -3.51 0.90
C MET A 115 3.77 -4.92 1.45
N PHE A 116 2.86 -5.15 2.40
CA PHE A 116 2.72 -6.47 3.02
C PHE A 116 2.30 -7.55 2.02
N LEU A 117 1.55 -7.21 0.96
CA LEU A 117 1.27 -8.14 -0.14
C LEU A 117 2.55 -8.61 -0.86
N VAL A 118 3.56 -7.75 -0.95
CA VAL A 118 4.79 -8.01 -1.71
C VAL A 118 5.91 -8.58 -0.83
N THR A 119 5.96 -8.19 0.45
CA THR A 119 7.12 -8.50 1.32
C THR A 119 6.75 -9.36 2.53
N GLY A 120 5.45 -9.51 2.82
CA GLY A 120 4.92 -10.14 4.02
C GLY A 120 4.65 -11.64 3.89
N GLY A 121 4.04 -12.18 4.95
CA GLY A 121 3.74 -13.59 5.13
C GLY A 121 3.20 -13.83 6.54
N MET A 122 2.57 -14.98 6.79
CA MET A 122 2.17 -15.36 8.16
C MET A 122 3.39 -15.82 8.98
N ASP A 123 4.38 -16.41 8.30
CA ASP A 123 5.67 -16.77 8.90
C ASP A 123 6.32 -15.56 9.59
N ARG A 124 6.91 -15.81 10.77
CA ARG A 124 7.47 -14.75 11.60
C ARG A 124 8.64 -14.03 10.92
N LYS A 125 9.52 -14.76 10.23
CA LYS A 125 10.68 -14.15 9.55
C LYS A 125 10.22 -13.29 8.36
N LEU A 126 9.19 -13.71 7.63
CA LEU A 126 8.56 -12.88 6.60
C LEU A 126 7.92 -11.62 7.18
N ARG A 127 7.19 -11.73 8.29
CA ARG A 127 6.61 -10.56 8.99
C ARG A 127 7.69 -9.58 9.44
N GLU A 128 8.74 -10.05 10.10
CA GLU A 128 9.81 -9.21 10.62
C GLU A 128 10.54 -8.46 9.50
N ARG A 129 10.84 -9.13 8.38
CA ARG A 129 11.42 -8.49 7.19
C ARG A 129 10.50 -7.43 6.61
N SER A 130 9.22 -7.76 6.41
CA SER A 130 8.20 -6.82 5.90
C SER A 130 8.03 -5.61 6.80
N TYR A 131 7.95 -5.82 8.11
CA TYR A 131 7.83 -4.76 9.11
C TYR A 131 9.04 -3.84 9.10
N SER A 132 10.25 -4.35 8.85
CA SER A 132 11.44 -3.50 8.72
C SER A 132 11.30 -2.47 7.59
N VAL A 133 10.80 -2.90 6.42
CA VAL A 133 10.57 -2.01 5.28
C VAL A 133 9.45 -1.01 5.56
N ILE A 134 8.33 -1.49 6.11
CA ILE A 134 7.16 -0.65 6.45
C ILE A 134 7.55 0.40 7.50
N GLN A 135 8.28 0.00 8.55
CA GLN A 135 8.73 0.91 9.59
C GLN A 135 9.67 1.98 9.05
N ASP A 136 10.56 1.68 8.09
CA ASP A 136 11.40 2.71 7.47
C ASP A 136 10.57 3.80 6.79
N VAL A 137 9.51 3.42 6.06
CA VAL A 137 8.59 4.38 5.42
C VAL A 137 7.85 5.20 6.47
N PHE A 138 7.42 4.60 7.58
CA PHE A 138 6.78 5.33 8.67
C PHE A 138 7.75 6.29 9.36
N HIS A 139 8.97 5.85 9.64
CA HIS A 139 10.01 6.67 10.27
C HIS A 139 10.44 7.82 9.35
N TRP A 140 10.57 7.58 8.05
CA TRP A 140 10.74 8.63 7.05
C TRP A 140 9.61 9.66 7.08
N TYR A 141 8.36 9.20 7.11
CA TYR A 141 7.18 10.08 7.14
C TYR A 141 7.18 10.97 8.38
N GLU A 142 7.54 10.42 9.55
CA GLU A 142 7.57 11.14 10.81
C GLU A 142 8.66 12.23 10.83
N GLN A 143 9.78 11.98 10.15
CA GLN A 143 11.00 12.82 10.24
C GLN A 143 11.15 13.80 9.07
N THR A 144 10.47 13.57 7.95
CA THR A 144 10.63 14.35 6.72
C THR A 144 9.65 15.53 6.67
N ALA A 145 10.12 16.68 6.18
CA ALA A 145 9.24 17.80 5.88
C ALA A 145 8.37 17.44 4.64
N LEU A 146 7.09 17.14 4.85
CA LEU A 146 6.17 16.65 3.81
C LEU A 146 4.95 17.59 3.64
N PRO A 147 4.32 17.60 2.44
CA PRO A 147 4.63 16.78 1.25
C PRO A 147 5.78 17.34 0.39
N ASP A 148 6.59 16.48 -0.21
CA ASP A 148 7.70 16.83 -1.11
C ASP A 148 7.41 16.49 -2.59
N TYR A 149 6.14 16.23 -2.88
CA TYR A 149 5.59 16.09 -4.23
C TYR A 149 4.88 17.39 -4.61
N GLN A 150 4.98 17.78 -5.88
CA GLN A 150 4.19 18.87 -6.46
C GLN A 150 3.61 18.38 -7.80
N PRO A 151 2.29 18.46 -8.02
CA PRO A 151 1.70 18.09 -9.30
C PRO A 151 2.10 19.11 -10.38
N LYS A 152 2.02 18.70 -11.65
CA LYS A 152 2.42 19.54 -12.80
C LYS A 152 1.72 20.89 -12.84
N ASN A 153 0.43 20.92 -12.48
CA ASN A 153 -0.42 22.11 -12.48
C ASN A 153 -0.99 22.34 -11.06
N PRO A 154 -0.19 22.85 -10.11
CA PRO A 154 -0.63 23.04 -8.75
C PRO A 154 -1.67 24.16 -8.67
N LYS A 155 -2.80 23.90 -8.02
CA LYS A 155 -3.85 24.90 -7.76
C LYS A 155 -3.61 25.71 -6.48
N PHE A 156 -2.71 25.22 -5.63
CA PHE A 156 -2.43 25.76 -4.32
C PHE A 156 -0.93 25.70 -4.06
N GLU A 157 -0.41 26.66 -3.30
CA GLU A 157 0.90 26.53 -2.66
C GLU A 157 0.73 25.72 -1.37
N ILE A 158 1.44 24.61 -1.27
CA ILE A 158 1.35 23.70 -0.12
C ILE A 158 2.66 23.75 0.66
N ALA A 159 2.60 24.28 1.87
CA ALA A 159 3.73 24.29 2.79
C ALA A 159 4.15 22.88 3.20
N ARG A 160 5.44 22.70 3.49
CA ARG A 160 6.01 21.47 4.04
C ARG A 160 6.05 21.56 5.56
N SER A 161 5.85 20.45 6.25
CA SER A 161 5.99 20.37 7.71
C SER A 161 6.44 18.97 8.14
N ILE A 162 7.18 18.87 9.24
CA ILE A 162 7.53 17.60 9.88
C ILE A 162 6.39 17.21 10.82
N SER A 163 5.82 16.01 10.68
CA SER A 163 4.72 15.55 11.54
C SER A 163 5.19 15.07 12.90
N GLY A 164 6.37 14.44 13.00
CA GLY A 164 6.83 13.73 14.20
C GLY A 164 5.82 12.69 14.71
N SER A 165 4.94 12.20 13.82
CA SER A 165 3.89 11.23 14.16
C SER A 165 3.26 10.65 12.90
N SER A 166 3.01 9.35 12.91
CA SER A 166 2.22 8.63 11.91
C SER A 166 0.70 8.85 12.06
N LEU A 167 0.25 9.50 13.14
CA LEU A 167 -1.16 9.81 13.38
C LEU A 167 -1.64 10.97 12.48
N CYS A 168 -2.79 10.76 11.85
CA CYS A 168 -3.47 11.71 10.97
C CYS A 168 -3.81 13.01 11.72
N HIS A 169 -4.34 12.89 12.94
CA HIS A 169 -4.65 14.04 13.81
C HIS A 169 -3.42 14.95 14.00
N VAL A 170 -2.30 14.38 14.47
CA VAL A 170 -1.07 15.13 14.77
C VAL A 170 -0.48 15.72 13.49
N SER A 171 -0.44 14.94 12.41
CA SER A 171 0.08 15.41 11.12
C SER A 171 -0.72 16.59 10.56
N ILE A 172 -2.05 16.52 10.58
CA ILE A 172 -2.91 17.61 10.08
C ILE A 172 -2.79 18.82 10.99
N ALA A 173 -2.82 18.65 12.32
CA ALA A 173 -2.76 19.75 13.27
C ALA A 173 -1.46 20.55 13.15
N LYS A 174 -0.31 19.85 13.10
CA LYS A 174 1.00 20.51 12.93
C LYS A 174 1.11 21.23 11.58
N TRP A 175 0.62 20.61 10.50
CA TRP A 175 0.60 21.27 9.20
C TRP A 175 -0.30 22.50 9.18
N CYS A 176 -1.52 22.40 9.73
CA CYS A 176 -2.46 23.52 9.81
C CYS A 176 -1.87 24.72 10.56
N LYS A 177 -1.15 24.45 11.65
CA LYS A 177 -0.41 25.47 12.41
C LYS A 177 0.70 26.10 11.57
N ALA A 178 1.52 25.29 10.90
CA ALA A 178 2.66 25.77 10.11
C ALA A 178 2.23 26.54 8.84
N ALA A 179 1.12 26.12 8.21
CA ALA A 179 0.60 26.70 6.99
C ALA A 179 -0.42 27.83 7.22
N GLU A 180 -0.81 28.08 8.48
CA GLU A 180 -1.89 29.00 8.85
C GLU A 180 -3.19 28.72 8.05
N ARG A 181 -3.58 27.45 8.04
CA ARG A 181 -4.79 26.97 7.34
C ARG A 181 -5.69 26.17 8.26
N LYS A 182 -6.99 26.19 7.98
CA LYS A 182 -8.00 25.43 8.74
C LYS A 182 -8.00 23.96 8.32
N SER A 183 -8.34 23.07 9.25
CA SER A 183 -8.39 21.61 9.00
C SER A 183 -9.42 21.19 7.95
N PHE A 184 -10.45 21.98 7.67
CA PHE A 184 -11.43 21.72 6.60
C PHE A 184 -11.20 22.57 5.34
N SER A 185 -10.06 23.25 5.23
CA SER A 185 -9.70 24.03 4.03
C SER A 185 -9.46 23.15 2.81
N LYS A 186 -9.63 23.73 1.61
CA LYS A 186 -9.30 23.06 0.35
C LYS A 186 -7.79 22.80 0.25
N GLU A 187 -6.97 23.70 0.78
CA GLU A 187 -5.53 23.60 0.89
C GLU A 187 -5.10 22.39 1.71
N ARG A 188 -5.76 22.12 2.86
CA ARG A 188 -5.48 20.91 3.63
C ARG A 188 -5.82 19.65 2.83
N SER A 189 -6.97 19.63 2.16
CA SER A 189 -7.35 18.51 1.31
C SER A 189 -6.33 18.27 0.19
N GLU A 190 -5.91 19.33 -0.49
CA GLU A 190 -4.86 19.28 -1.51
C GLU A 190 -3.52 18.81 -0.94
N ARG A 191 -3.14 19.29 0.26
CA ARG A 191 -1.95 18.81 0.97
C ARG A 191 -2.01 17.31 1.22
N CYS A 192 -3.18 16.76 1.58
CA CYS A 192 -3.34 15.31 1.73
C CYS A 192 -3.21 14.57 0.38
N ALA A 193 -3.62 15.16 -0.74
CA ALA A 193 -3.37 14.61 -2.07
C ALA A 193 -1.87 14.58 -2.40
N TRP A 194 -1.13 15.66 -2.13
CA TRP A 194 0.32 15.73 -2.35
C TRP A 194 1.06 14.77 -1.43
N LEU A 195 0.60 14.63 -0.19
CA LEU A 195 1.15 13.67 0.77
C LEU A 195 0.92 12.22 0.31
N THR A 196 -0.26 11.93 -0.22
CA THR A 196 -0.60 10.61 -0.80
C THR A 196 0.38 10.25 -1.91
N ALA A 197 0.68 11.20 -2.79
CA ALA A 197 1.68 11.03 -3.85
C ALA A 197 3.11 10.82 -3.32
N ALA A 198 3.54 11.64 -2.37
CA ALA A 198 4.86 11.53 -1.75
C ALA A 198 5.06 10.17 -1.06
N VAL A 199 4.06 9.71 -0.30
CA VAL A 199 4.10 8.41 0.37
C VAL A 199 4.13 7.27 -0.65
N ALA A 200 3.28 7.30 -1.68
CA ALA A 200 3.27 6.27 -2.70
C ALA A 200 4.61 6.17 -3.46
N ARG A 201 5.23 7.32 -3.78
CA ARG A 201 6.58 7.37 -4.37
C ARG A 201 7.60 6.69 -3.49
N ARG A 202 7.66 7.08 -2.21
CA ARG A 202 8.59 6.49 -1.23
C ARG A 202 8.36 4.99 -1.07
N THR A 203 7.11 4.55 -1.08
CA THR A 203 6.77 3.13 -1.01
C THR A 203 7.26 2.36 -2.24
N ALA A 204 7.09 2.90 -3.44
CA ALA A 204 7.61 2.29 -4.66
C ALA A 204 9.15 2.19 -4.65
N GLU A 205 9.85 3.23 -4.21
CA GLU A 205 11.31 3.21 -4.02
C GLU A 205 11.74 2.10 -3.05
N ALA A 206 11.06 1.98 -1.90
CA ALA A 206 11.36 0.96 -0.90
C ALA A 206 11.10 -0.46 -1.42
N LEU A 207 10.00 -0.68 -2.15
CA LEU A 207 9.67 -1.97 -2.76
C LEU A 207 10.66 -2.35 -3.86
N ASN A 208 11.05 -1.40 -4.72
CA ASN A 208 12.07 -1.62 -5.74
C ASN A 208 13.42 -2.02 -5.10
N ALA A 209 13.86 -1.29 -4.07
CA ALA A 209 15.08 -1.61 -3.34
C ALA A 209 15.00 -2.98 -2.64
N HIS A 210 13.83 -3.33 -2.11
CA HIS A 210 13.60 -4.66 -1.51
C HIS A 210 13.70 -5.77 -2.55
N ALA A 211 13.09 -5.59 -3.72
CA ALA A 211 13.13 -6.55 -4.82
C ALA A 211 14.56 -6.79 -5.35
N ASP A 212 15.42 -5.77 -5.29
CA ASP A 212 16.84 -5.88 -5.62
C ASP A 212 17.69 -6.54 -4.53
N GLY A 213 17.11 -6.86 -3.37
CA GLY A 213 17.88 -7.27 -2.18
C GLY A 213 18.74 -6.14 -1.59
N GLY A 214 18.59 -4.91 -2.09
CA GLY A 214 19.37 -3.72 -1.71
C GLY A 214 18.73 -2.86 -0.63
N PHE A 215 17.54 -3.21 -0.13
CA PHE A 215 16.86 -2.43 0.90
C PHE A 215 17.70 -2.35 2.18
N LYS A 216 18.00 -1.13 2.61
CA LYS A 216 18.62 -0.82 3.89
C LYS A 216 17.74 0.17 4.63
N LYS A 217 17.44 -0.14 5.89
CA LYS A 217 16.75 0.79 6.78
C LYS A 217 17.62 2.04 6.94
N ALA A 218 17.06 3.19 6.63
CA ALA A 218 17.74 4.48 6.61
C ALA A 218 17.20 5.45 7.68
N HIS A 219 16.01 5.19 8.21
CA HIS A 219 15.33 6.05 9.16
C HIS A 219 15.21 5.34 10.51
N PRO A 220 16.22 5.47 11.39
CA PRO A 220 16.12 4.95 12.75
C PRO A 220 15.12 5.76 13.57
N LEU A 221 14.71 5.21 14.72
CA LEU A 221 13.99 5.98 15.72
C LEU A 221 14.84 7.16 16.22
N PRO A 222 14.24 8.30 16.58
CA PRO A 222 14.95 9.38 17.24
C PRO A 222 15.69 8.91 18.51
N VAL A 223 16.83 9.52 18.81
CA VAL A 223 17.67 9.16 19.98
C VAL A 223 16.88 9.24 21.29
N SER A 224 15.96 10.20 21.42
CA SER A 224 15.06 10.30 22.57
C SER A 224 14.19 9.06 22.75
N ALA A 225 13.55 8.58 21.67
CA ALA A 225 12.74 7.37 21.69
C ALA A 225 13.59 6.13 22.01
N GLN A 226 14.82 6.05 21.48
CA GLN A 226 15.74 4.95 21.80
C GLN A 226 16.10 4.91 23.29
N LYS A 227 16.31 6.08 23.93
CA LYS A 227 16.55 6.15 25.39
C LYS A 227 15.35 5.65 26.19
N CYS A 228 14.13 6.07 25.83
CA CYS A 228 12.92 5.59 26.51
C CYS A 228 12.79 4.06 26.42
N ARG A 229 13.09 3.48 25.25
CA ARG A 229 13.04 2.02 25.07
C ARG A 229 14.04 1.24 25.92
N GLY A 230 15.11 1.87 26.42
CA GLY A 230 16.07 1.22 27.30
C GLY A 230 15.44 0.64 28.58
N CYS A 231 14.36 1.26 29.05
CA CYS A 231 13.62 0.80 30.24
C CYS A 231 12.17 0.38 29.95
N HIS A 232 11.57 0.85 28.85
CA HIS A 232 10.14 0.66 28.59
C HIS A 232 9.79 -0.42 27.55
N ASP A 233 10.78 -0.98 26.84
CA ASP A 233 10.57 -1.94 25.75
C ASP A 233 10.60 -3.40 26.23
N LYS A 234 10.37 -4.33 25.31
CA LYS A 234 10.46 -5.77 25.58
C LYS A 234 11.83 -6.15 26.18
N ASP A 235 11.82 -7.01 27.18
CA ASP A 235 13.01 -7.54 27.85
C ASP A 235 13.82 -6.45 28.61
N SER A 236 13.16 -5.36 29.03
CA SER A 236 13.74 -4.28 29.86
C SER A 236 13.05 -4.17 31.22
N GLU A 237 13.55 -3.30 32.11
CA GLU A 237 13.11 -3.22 33.52
C GLU A 237 11.61 -3.00 33.71
N LEU A 238 11.00 -2.06 32.96
CA LEU A 238 9.59 -1.69 33.14
C LEU A 238 8.65 -2.42 32.18
N GLU A 239 9.10 -2.75 30.96
CA GLU A 239 8.35 -3.44 29.91
C GLU A 239 6.85 -3.06 29.84
N ASN A 240 6.54 -1.76 29.81
CA ASN A 240 5.17 -1.25 29.86
C ASN A 240 4.78 -0.43 28.63
N MET A 241 5.56 -0.53 27.54
CA MET A 241 5.30 0.15 26.27
C MET A 241 5.38 -0.80 25.09
N ARG A 242 4.55 -0.55 24.06
CA ARG A 242 4.60 -1.25 22.79
C ARG A 242 4.45 -0.27 21.63
N SER A 243 5.57 0.30 21.20
CA SER A 243 5.61 1.21 20.06
C SER A 243 6.97 1.17 19.38
N VAL A 244 6.99 1.53 18.10
CA VAL A 244 8.18 1.83 17.30
C VAL A 244 7.97 3.18 16.62
N THR A 245 7.54 4.20 17.34
CA THR A 245 7.33 5.58 16.83
C THR A 245 8.03 6.60 17.72
N ASP A 246 8.07 7.86 17.29
CA ASP A 246 8.49 8.96 18.18
C ASP A 246 7.59 9.07 19.42
N CYS A 247 8.19 9.42 20.57
CA CYS A 247 7.52 9.56 21.87
C CYS A 247 7.25 11.03 22.21
N ALA A 248 8.06 11.94 21.67
CA ALA A 248 8.10 13.33 22.13
C ALA A 248 6.85 14.13 21.79
N GLY A 249 6.15 13.73 20.71
CA GLY A 249 4.86 14.32 20.35
C GLY A 249 3.77 14.22 21.41
N CYS A 250 3.85 13.25 22.33
CA CYS A 250 2.83 13.02 23.37
C CYS A 250 3.37 13.17 24.80
N HIS A 251 4.51 12.56 25.11
CA HIS A 251 5.00 12.44 26.50
C HIS A 251 5.73 13.67 27.02
N PHE A 252 6.13 14.60 26.14
CA PHE A 252 6.87 15.82 26.50
C PHE A 252 6.19 17.09 26.00
N ALA A 253 4.89 17.02 25.72
CA ALA A 253 4.08 18.21 25.50
C ALA A 253 4.07 19.07 26.78
N PRO A 254 4.03 20.41 26.70
CA PRO A 254 4.09 21.29 27.88
C PRO A 254 3.06 21.00 28.98
N SER A 255 1.95 20.33 28.64
CA SER A 255 0.88 19.91 29.56
C SER A 255 1.07 18.52 30.18
N ALA A 256 2.01 17.72 29.69
CA ALA A 256 2.35 16.42 30.28
C ALA A 256 3.32 16.69 31.45
N LYS A 257 2.87 16.44 32.68
CA LYS A 257 3.72 16.56 33.88
C LYS A 257 4.96 15.69 33.70
N LYS A 258 6.13 16.25 33.98
CA LYS A 258 7.40 15.53 34.06
C LYS A 258 7.33 14.57 35.24
N GLU A 259 6.95 13.33 35.00
CA GLU A 259 7.02 12.25 35.99
C GLU A 259 7.99 11.17 35.50
N HIS A 260 9.27 11.53 35.48
CA HIS A 260 10.31 10.59 35.88
C HIS A 260 10.84 11.13 37.21
N PRO A 261 10.57 10.48 38.35
CA PRO A 261 11.25 10.81 39.59
C PRO A 261 12.75 10.62 39.35
N ASP A 262 13.48 11.72 39.28
CA ASP A 262 14.95 11.81 39.29
C ASP A 262 15.72 10.76 38.47
N LEU A 263 15.64 10.90 37.13
CA LEU A 263 16.64 10.39 36.17
C LEU A 263 17.40 11.54 35.51
#